data_AF-A0A7D5G8D4-F1
#
_entry.id   AF-A0A7D5G8D4-F1
#
_cell.length_a   1.000
_cell.length_b   1.000
_cell.length_c   1.000
_cell.angle_alpha   90.00
_cell.angle_beta   90.00
_cell.angle_gamma   90.00
#
_symmetry.space_group_name_H-M   'P 1'
#
loop_
_entity.id
_entity.type
_entity.pdbx_description
1 polymer ?
#
loop_
_entity_poly.entity_id
_entity_poly.type
_entity_poly.pdbx_seq_one_letter_code
_entity_poly.pdbx_strand_id
1 'polypeptide(L)'
;LYPPLSTIGQIGLASILSILSLHFAGISSILGSINFMSSTKKIKFTFLKVITISLFIWSIFVTTFLLILSLPVLASCLTMLITDKLFNTSFFDSKGGGNPIMFQHLFWFFGHPEVYILILPAFGIISYSIMMMSGKSKTFGPLGMIFAIFIIGLVGCLVWSHHMYIIGMDIDSRVYYMTATMIIAVPTGIKIYSWLLTINGFKIKFNSMFFWIISFIFMFTMGGLTGLILSNYILDINLH
;
A
#
# COMPACT_ATOMS: atom_id res chain seq x y z
N LEU A 1 11.94 9.43 -10.37
CA LEU A 1 13.21 9.81 -9.71
C LEU A 1 14.32 8.77 -9.87
N TYR A 2 14.24 7.86 -10.87
CA TYR A 2 15.24 6.80 -11.01
C TYR A 2 16.60 7.36 -11.48
N PRO A 3 17.71 7.02 -10.80
CA PRO A 3 19.04 7.22 -11.35
C PRO A 3 19.27 6.25 -12.52
N PRO A 4 20.11 6.60 -13.50
CA PRO A 4 20.92 7.82 -13.59
C PRO A 4 20.16 9.04 -14.17
N LEU A 5 18.94 8.86 -14.67
CA LEU A 5 18.17 9.95 -15.28
C LEU A 5 17.93 11.10 -14.29
N SER A 6 17.59 10.77 -13.04
CA SER A 6 17.35 11.76 -12.00
C SER A 6 18.60 12.45 -11.49
N THR A 7 19.82 11.91 -11.72
CA THR A 7 21.09 12.53 -11.30
C THR A 7 21.73 13.30 -12.44
N ILE A 8 22.11 12.60 -13.51
CA ILE A 8 22.86 13.14 -14.65
C ILE A 8 21.91 13.71 -15.72
N GLY A 9 20.77 13.06 -15.94
CA GLY A 9 19.84 13.44 -17.02
C GLY A 9 18.93 14.63 -16.69
N GLN A 10 18.84 15.04 -15.43
CA GLN A 10 18.03 16.17 -14.98
C GLN A 10 18.90 17.24 -14.33
N ILE A 11 19.16 18.30 -15.08
CA ILE A 11 19.95 19.45 -14.64
C ILE A 11 19.04 20.45 -13.93
N GLY A 12 19.53 21.06 -12.85
CA GLY A 12 18.85 22.15 -12.14
C GLY A 12 18.07 21.75 -10.88
N LEU A 13 17.42 22.76 -10.28
CA LEU A 13 16.83 22.70 -8.93
C LEU A 13 15.54 21.87 -8.83
N ALA A 14 14.83 21.61 -9.93
CA ALA A 14 13.52 20.96 -9.89
C ALA A 14 13.57 19.58 -9.18
N SER A 15 14.52 18.73 -9.56
CA SER A 15 14.72 17.42 -8.93
C SER A 15 15.06 17.54 -7.44
N ILE A 16 15.90 18.50 -7.06
CA ILE A 16 16.28 18.77 -5.66
C ILE A 16 15.05 19.18 -4.85
N LEU A 17 14.26 20.12 -5.36
CA LEU A 17 13.03 20.59 -4.70
C LEU A 17 12.00 19.46 -4.58
N SER A 18 11.89 18.58 -5.57
CA SER A 18 11.01 17.40 -5.50
C SER A 18 11.46 16.39 -4.44
N ILE A 19 12.77 16.22 -4.25
CA ILE A 19 13.31 15.35 -3.20
C ILE A 19 13.02 15.97 -1.83
N LEU A 20 13.25 17.27 -1.65
CA LEU A 20 12.98 17.97 -0.40
C LEU A 20 11.48 17.98 -0.05
N SER A 21 10.59 18.17 -1.04
CA SER A 21 9.14 18.12 -0.79
C SER A 21 8.69 16.75 -0.30
N LEU A 22 9.23 15.67 -0.85
CA LEU A 22 8.96 14.31 -0.37
C LEU A 22 9.48 14.06 1.05
N HIS A 23 10.63 14.64 1.44
CA HIS A 23 11.09 14.57 2.83
C HIS A 23 10.12 15.27 3.78
N PHE A 24 9.67 16.49 3.46
CA PHE A 24 8.71 17.21 4.30
C PHE A 24 7.37 16.47 4.41
N ALA A 25 6.87 15.92 3.30
CA ALA A 25 5.69 15.07 3.31
C ALA A 25 5.87 13.82 4.18
N GLY A 26 7.02 13.14 4.05
CA GLY A 26 7.37 11.97 4.86
C GLY A 26 7.42 12.28 6.36
N ILE A 27 8.04 13.39 6.76
CA ILE A 27 8.08 13.84 8.16
C ILE A 27 6.66 14.06 8.71
N SER A 28 5.81 14.75 7.94
CA SER A 28 4.41 14.98 8.32
C SER A 28 3.67 13.67 8.55
N SER A 29 3.80 12.71 7.64
CA SER A 29 3.14 11.40 7.72
C SER A 29 3.64 10.54 8.88
N ILE A 30 4.94 10.56 9.20
CA ILE A 30 5.51 9.83 10.36
C ILE A 30 4.96 10.43 11.66
N LEU A 31 4.99 11.75 11.82
CA LEU A 31 4.48 12.42 13.02
C LEU A 31 2.97 12.18 13.20
N GLY A 32 2.20 12.26 12.10
CA GLY A 32 0.79 11.90 12.10
C GLY A 32 0.55 10.45 12.50
N SER A 33 1.38 9.52 12.01
CA SER A 33 1.28 8.09 12.34
C SER A 33 1.55 7.80 13.81
N ILE A 34 2.58 8.43 14.39
CA ILE A 34 2.87 8.32 15.83
C ILE A 34 1.69 8.85 16.66
N ASN A 35 1.09 9.97 16.24
CA ASN A 35 -0.09 10.52 16.91
C ASN A 35 -1.28 9.55 16.89
N PHE A 36 -1.64 9.01 15.71
CA PHE A 36 -2.73 8.03 15.59
C PHE A 36 -2.44 6.72 16.35
N MET A 37 -1.20 6.23 16.31
CA MET A 37 -0.78 5.03 17.04
C MET A 37 -0.90 5.23 18.56
N SER A 38 -0.52 6.41 19.08
CA SER A 38 -0.69 6.73 20.50
C SER A 38 -2.16 6.87 20.89
N SER A 39 -2.98 7.43 20.01
CA SER A 39 -4.42 7.65 20.24
C SER A 39 -5.21 6.35 20.25
N THR A 40 -4.93 5.45 19.30
CA THR A 40 -5.56 4.12 19.24
C THR A 40 -5.22 3.26 20.46
N LYS A 41 -3.98 3.32 20.97
CA LYS A 41 -3.56 2.63 22.21
C LYS A 41 -4.29 3.11 23.47
N LYS A 42 -4.75 4.36 23.52
CA LYS A 42 -5.49 4.91 24.68
C LYS A 42 -6.93 4.40 24.78
N ILE A 43 -7.45 3.75 23.75
CA ILE A 43 -8.77 3.14 23.77
C ILE A 43 -8.69 1.87 24.64
N LYS A 44 -9.38 1.85 25.78
CA LYS A 44 -9.42 0.68 26.68
C LYS A 44 -10.11 -0.50 25.98
N PHE A 45 -9.32 -1.48 25.57
CA PHE A 45 -9.80 -2.70 24.92
C PHE A 45 -10.00 -3.83 25.92
N THR A 46 -11.24 -4.29 26.09
CA THR A 46 -11.51 -5.71 26.39
C THR A 46 -11.57 -6.47 25.06
N PHE A 47 -11.30 -7.78 25.04
CA PHE A 47 -11.33 -8.58 23.81
C PHE A 47 -12.66 -8.45 23.04
N LEU A 48 -13.79 -8.38 23.76
CA LEU A 48 -15.10 -8.10 23.15
C LEU A 48 -15.16 -6.70 22.51
N LYS A 49 -14.53 -5.69 23.12
CA LYS A 49 -14.45 -4.34 22.55
C LYS A 49 -13.61 -4.29 21.28
N VAL A 50 -12.52 -5.07 21.19
CA VAL A 50 -11.61 -5.17 20.02
C VAL A 50 -12.37 -5.54 18.74
N ILE A 51 -13.29 -6.51 18.83
CA ILE A 51 -14.11 -6.97 17.70
C ILE A 51 -15.22 -5.96 17.36
N THR A 52 -15.65 -5.14 18.33
CA THR A 52 -16.68 -4.11 18.11
C THR A 52 -16.11 -2.78 17.59
N ILE A 53 -14.80 -2.60 17.57
CA ILE A 53 -14.18 -1.43 16.95
C ILE A 53 -14.56 -1.42 15.47
N SER A 54 -14.91 -0.24 14.95
CA SER A 54 -15.08 -0.03 13.51
C SER A 54 -13.87 -0.53 12.71
N LEU A 55 -14.13 -1.25 11.61
CA LEU A 55 -13.10 -1.67 10.66
C LEU A 55 -12.28 -0.49 10.11
N PHE A 56 -12.83 0.72 10.15
CA PHE A 56 -12.10 1.94 9.84
C PHE A 56 -10.92 2.17 10.79
N ILE A 57 -11.11 2.03 12.10
CA ILE A 57 -10.03 2.23 13.07
C ILE A 57 -8.97 1.14 12.91
N TRP A 58 -9.36 -0.11 12.63
CA TRP A 58 -8.40 -1.18 12.29
C TRP A 58 -7.59 -0.85 11.04
N SER A 59 -8.24 -0.31 10.00
CA SER A 59 -7.52 0.11 8.80
C SER A 59 -6.52 1.23 9.09
N ILE A 60 -6.91 2.25 9.88
CA ILE A 60 -6.01 3.34 10.28
C ILE A 60 -4.84 2.82 11.12
N PHE A 61 -5.10 1.89 12.04
CA PHE A 61 -4.05 1.26 12.84
C PHE A 61 -2.99 0.57 11.97
N VAL A 62 -3.42 -0.26 11.01
CA VAL A 62 -2.47 -0.92 10.10
C VAL A 62 -1.77 0.08 9.17
N THR A 63 -2.45 1.11 8.65
CA THR A 63 -1.77 2.13 7.82
C THR A 63 -0.70 2.89 8.58
N THR A 64 -0.94 3.22 9.85
CA THR A 64 0.04 3.96 10.66
C THR A 64 1.25 3.12 11.00
N PHE A 65 1.06 1.80 11.16
CA PHE A 65 2.18 0.85 11.25
C PHE A 65 2.99 0.82 9.95
N LEU A 66 2.34 0.69 8.80
CA LEU A 66 3.01 0.68 7.50
C LEU A 66 3.81 1.96 7.25
N LEU A 67 3.24 3.13 7.54
CA LEU A 67 3.90 4.43 7.36
C LEU A 67 5.18 4.54 8.20
N ILE A 68 5.14 4.13 9.46
CA ILE A 68 6.32 4.14 10.34
C ILE A 68 7.40 3.17 9.85
N LEU A 69 6.99 2.03 9.26
CA LEU A 69 7.90 1.03 8.74
C LEU A 69 8.55 1.45 7.40
N SER A 70 7.77 1.97 6.46
CA SER A 70 8.18 2.15 5.07
C SER A 70 8.81 3.51 4.76
N LEU A 71 8.35 4.60 5.39
CA LEU A 71 8.83 5.95 5.10
C LEU A 71 10.31 6.19 5.45
N PRO A 72 10.89 5.61 6.53
CA PRO A 72 12.32 5.75 6.79
C PRO A 72 13.18 5.21 5.64
N VAL A 73 12.74 4.14 4.97
CA VAL A 73 13.45 3.57 3.82
C VAL A 73 13.42 4.54 2.64
N LEU A 74 12.26 5.15 2.34
CA LEU A 74 12.18 6.20 1.32
C LEU A 74 13.08 7.39 1.66
N ALA A 75 13.04 7.89 2.89
CA ALA A 75 13.85 9.03 3.32
C ALA A 75 15.35 8.74 3.14
N SER A 76 15.80 7.53 3.50
CA SER A 76 17.18 7.10 3.25
C SER A 76 17.52 7.06 1.75
N CYS A 77 16.62 6.50 0.92
CA CYS A 77 16.77 6.44 -0.54
C CYS A 77 16.90 7.82 -1.18
N LEU A 78 16.07 8.76 -0.74
CA LEU A 78 16.05 10.13 -1.22
C LEU A 78 17.27 10.93 -0.73
N THR A 79 17.75 10.66 0.49
CA THR A 79 18.97 11.26 1.03
C THR A 79 20.22 10.76 0.27
N MET A 80 20.28 9.47 -0.05
CA MET A 80 21.33 8.92 -0.93
C MET A 80 21.25 9.57 -2.33
N LEU A 81 20.05 9.76 -2.88
CA LEU A 81 19.90 10.37 -4.20
C LEU A 81 20.33 11.83 -4.23
N ILE A 82 19.95 12.63 -3.23
CA ILE A 82 20.33 14.05 -3.18
C ILE A 82 21.83 14.22 -2.92
N THR A 83 22.45 13.31 -2.17
CA THR A 83 23.91 13.32 -1.94
C THR A 83 24.69 12.96 -3.21
N ASP A 84 24.19 12.01 -4.01
CA ASP A 84 24.77 11.71 -5.32
C ASP A 84 24.68 12.91 -6.27
N LYS A 85 23.66 13.77 -6.10
CA LYS A 85 23.51 14.99 -6.91
C LYS A 85 24.36 16.17 -6.44
N LEU A 86 24.56 16.34 -5.14
CA LEU A 86 25.10 17.59 -4.57
C LEU A 86 26.47 17.45 -3.93
N PHE A 87 26.80 16.26 -3.42
CA PHE A 87 27.99 16.04 -2.60
C PHE A 87 28.97 15.04 -3.21
N ASN A 88 28.82 14.75 -4.51
CA ASN A 88 29.67 13.82 -5.27
C ASN A 88 29.80 12.43 -4.62
N THR A 89 28.77 11.96 -3.93
CA THR A 89 28.69 10.55 -3.53
C THR A 89 28.31 9.68 -4.73
N SER A 90 28.45 8.37 -4.60
CA SER A 90 28.23 7.40 -5.68
C SER A 90 27.41 6.19 -5.23
N PHE A 91 26.32 6.40 -4.50
CA PHE A 91 25.44 5.29 -4.07
C PHE A 91 24.78 4.58 -5.26
N PHE A 92 24.32 5.34 -6.25
CA PHE A 92 23.61 4.84 -7.42
C PHE A 92 24.36 5.03 -8.74
N ASP A 93 25.54 5.66 -8.73
CA ASP A 93 26.37 5.82 -9.93
C ASP A 93 27.35 4.65 -10.11
N SER A 94 27.12 3.86 -11.16
CA SER A 94 28.00 2.76 -11.58
C SER A 94 29.46 3.15 -11.81
N LYS A 95 29.75 4.40 -12.23
CA LYS A 95 31.14 4.86 -12.44
C LYS A 95 31.92 4.97 -11.13
N GLY A 96 31.22 5.26 -10.03
CA GLY A 96 31.78 5.33 -8.69
C GLY A 96 31.56 4.07 -7.85
N GLY A 97 31.17 2.95 -8.48
CA GLY A 97 30.93 1.66 -7.82
C GLY A 97 29.52 1.46 -7.24
N GLY A 98 28.62 2.43 -7.40
CA GLY A 98 27.22 2.34 -7.00
C GLY A 98 26.36 1.49 -7.92
N ASN A 99 25.10 1.27 -7.55
CA ASN A 99 24.15 0.48 -8.33
C ASN A 99 22.77 1.15 -8.44
N PRO A 100 22.32 1.58 -9.63
CA PRO A 100 20.97 2.11 -9.83
C PRO A 100 19.83 1.17 -9.42
N ILE A 101 20.04 -0.15 -9.48
CA ILE A 101 19.03 -1.15 -9.07
C ILE A 101 18.78 -1.08 -7.56
N MET A 102 19.77 -0.69 -6.77
CA MET A 102 19.59 -0.45 -5.33
C MET A 102 18.54 0.63 -5.07
N PHE A 103 18.50 1.69 -5.88
CA PHE A 103 17.46 2.71 -5.79
C PHE A 103 16.07 2.08 -5.97
N GLN A 104 15.91 1.22 -6.96
CA GLN A 104 14.62 0.58 -7.25
C GLN A 104 14.15 -0.28 -6.09
N HIS A 105 15.04 -1.07 -5.47
CA HIS A 105 14.66 -1.88 -4.31
C HIS A 105 14.21 -1.01 -3.14
N LEU A 106 14.97 0.03 -2.79
CA LEU A 106 14.64 0.93 -1.68
C LEU A 106 13.34 1.72 -1.96
N PHE A 107 13.19 2.22 -3.18
CA PHE A 107 12.01 2.97 -3.58
C PHE A 107 10.77 2.09 -3.56
N TRP A 108 10.82 0.88 -4.13
CA TRP A 108 9.66 -0.01 -4.16
C TRP A 108 9.34 -0.66 -2.82
N PHE A 109 10.35 -0.90 -1.98
CA PHE A 109 10.13 -1.31 -0.60
C PHE A 109 9.23 -0.32 0.13
N PHE A 110 9.34 0.97 -0.18
CA PHE A 110 8.35 1.97 0.23
C PHE A 110 7.09 1.96 -0.64
N GLY A 111 7.25 1.99 -1.96
CA GLY A 111 6.18 2.28 -2.91
C GLY A 111 5.05 1.24 -2.89
N HIS A 112 5.35 -0.03 -2.64
CA HIS A 112 4.31 -1.05 -2.55
C HIS A 112 3.50 -0.98 -1.25
N PRO A 113 4.11 -0.85 -0.05
CA PRO A 113 3.36 -0.47 1.14
C PRO A 113 2.52 0.82 1.00
N GLU A 114 3.01 1.83 0.27
CA GLU A 114 2.30 3.09 0.07
C GLU A 114 0.95 2.91 -0.63
N VAL A 115 0.86 2.05 -1.65
CA VAL A 115 -0.45 1.79 -2.28
C VAL A 115 -1.43 1.11 -1.31
N TYR A 116 -0.94 0.35 -0.32
CA TYR A 116 -1.78 -0.19 0.74
C TYR A 116 -2.16 0.85 1.81
N ILE A 117 -1.27 1.79 2.10
CA ILE A 117 -1.56 2.95 2.95
C ILE A 117 -2.73 3.75 2.37
N LEU A 118 -2.80 3.89 1.04
CA LEU A 118 -3.91 4.58 0.37
C LEU A 118 -5.22 3.78 0.40
N ILE A 119 -5.19 2.47 0.13
CA ILE A 119 -6.42 1.68 -0.05
C ILE A 119 -7.04 1.18 1.27
N LEU A 120 -6.24 0.91 2.32
CA LEU A 120 -6.75 0.36 3.57
C LEU A 120 -7.79 1.27 4.25
N PRO A 121 -7.57 2.61 4.38
CA PRO A 121 -8.56 3.52 4.96
C PRO A 121 -9.82 3.59 4.10
N ALA A 122 -9.67 3.58 2.77
CA ALA A 122 -10.80 3.53 1.83
C ALA A 122 -11.65 2.28 2.06
N PHE A 123 -11.02 1.11 2.28
CA PHE A 123 -11.75 -0.10 2.66
C PHE A 123 -12.50 0.03 4.00
N GLY A 124 -11.91 0.74 4.96
CA GLY A 124 -12.58 1.07 6.23
C GLY A 124 -13.84 1.91 6.02
N ILE A 125 -13.74 2.95 5.17
CA ILE A 125 -14.86 3.83 4.81
C ILE A 125 -15.95 3.06 4.07
N ILE A 126 -15.60 2.21 3.10
CA ILE A 126 -16.56 1.36 2.37
C ILE A 126 -17.29 0.42 3.32
N SER A 127 -16.56 -0.23 4.24
CA SER A 127 -17.16 -1.12 5.24
C SER A 127 -18.16 -0.38 6.13
N TYR A 128 -17.80 0.82 6.60
CA TYR A 128 -18.69 1.65 7.40
C TYR A 128 -19.92 2.12 6.60
N SER A 129 -19.72 2.54 5.35
CA SER A 129 -20.77 3.02 4.46
C SER A 129 -21.80 1.93 4.15
N ILE A 130 -21.34 0.70 3.88
CA ILE A 130 -22.21 -0.46 3.67
C ILE A 130 -23.00 -0.79 4.94
N MET A 131 -22.38 -0.71 6.12
CA MET A 131 -23.05 -0.95 7.39
C MET A 131 -24.17 0.08 7.63
N MET A 132 -23.87 1.36 7.43
CA MET A 132 -24.85 2.46 7.53
C MET A 132 -26.01 2.29 6.54
N MET A 133 -25.69 1.91 5.31
CA MET A 133 -26.69 1.76 4.26
C MET A 133 -27.56 0.53 4.50
N SER A 134 -26.99 -0.60 4.92
CA SER A 134 -27.72 -1.85 5.18
C SER A 134 -28.49 -1.87 6.51
N GLY A 135 -28.18 -0.96 7.44
CA GLY A 135 -28.76 -0.94 8.80
C GLY A 135 -28.27 -2.08 9.70
N LYS A 136 -27.28 -2.86 9.26
CA LYS A 136 -26.69 -3.95 10.06
C LYS A 136 -25.73 -3.36 11.09
N SER A 137 -25.59 -4.00 12.25
CA SER A 137 -24.68 -3.55 13.31
C SER A 137 -23.21 -3.91 13.03
N LYS A 138 -22.96 -4.88 12.14
CA LYS A 138 -21.64 -5.37 11.74
C LYS A 138 -21.66 -5.83 10.29
N THR A 139 -20.49 -5.82 9.66
CA THR A 139 -20.27 -6.51 8.38
C THR A 139 -20.28 -8.02 8.57
N PHE A 140 -20.52 -8.75 7.48
CA PHE A 140 -20.46 -10.21 7.46
C PHE A 140 -19.04 -10.69 7.75
N GLY A 141 -18.85 -11.56 8.75
CA GLY A 141 -17.53 -12.10 9.10
C GLY A 141 -16.52 -11.03 9.56
N PRO A 142 -16.80 -10.27 10.63
CA PRO A 142 -15.96 -9.13 11.05
C PRO A 142 -14.53 -9.56 11.42
N LEU A 143 -14.35 -10.74 12.02
CA LEU A 143 -13.02 -11.29 12.31
C LEU A 143 -12.23 -11.56 11.03
N GLY A 144 -12.86 -12.15 10.01
CA GLY A 144 -12.23 -12.40 8.72
C GLY A 144 -11.78 -11.09 8.03
N MET A 145 -12.57 -10.02 8.16
CA MET A 145 -12.19 -8.71 7.65
C MET A 145 -11.01 -8.09 8.41
N ILE A 146 -10.96 -8.23 9.74
CA ILE A 146 -9.83 -7.77 10.55
C ILE A 146 -8.55 -8.52 10.14
N PHE A 147 -8.60 -9.85 10.06
CA PHE A 147 -7.46 -10.64 9.61
C PHE A 147 -7.03 -10.30 8.18
N ALA A 148 -7.99 -10.06 7.28
CA ALA A 148 -7.68 -9.63 5.93
C ALA A 148 -6.94 -8.28 5.90
N ILE A 149 -7.32 -7.31 6.74
CA ILE A 149 -6.61 -6.02 6.87
C ILE A 149 -5.16 -6.25 7.31
N PHE A 150 -4.93 -7.10 8.31
CA PHE A 150 -3.58 -7.42 8.79
C PHE A 150 -2.74 -8.14 7.74
N ILE A 151 -3.29 -9.16 7.07
CA ILE A 151 -2.57 -9.93 6.05
C ILE A 151 -2.21 -9.02 4.87
N ILE A 152 -3.12 -8.16 4.40
CA ILE A 152 -2.83 -7.19 3.33
C ILE A 152 -1.66 -6.28 3.74
N GLY A 153 -1.68 -5.76 4.98
CA GLY A 153 -0.58 -4.93 5.46
C GLY A 153 0.76 -5.67 5.54
N LEU A 154 0.78 -6.85 6.17
CA LEU A 154 2.02 -7.60 6.39
C LEU A 154 2.61 -8.12 5.08
N VAL A 155 1.81 -8.80 4.27
CA VAL A 155 2.26 -9.33 2.97
C VAL A 155 2.61 -8.20 2.02
N GLY A 156 1.96 -7.04 2.12
CA GLY A 156 2.31 -5.86 1.35
C GLY A 156 3.75 -5.38 1.55
N CYS A 157 4.36 -5.64 2.70
CA CYS A 157 5.78 -5.34 2.92
C CYS A 157 6.73 -6.38 2.32
N LEU A 158 6.22 -7.49 1.81
CA LEU A 158 7.02 -8.64 1.33
C LEU A 158 7.02 -8.81 -0.18
N VAL A 159 6.29 -7.96 -0.92
CA VAL A 159 6.03 -8.17 -2.35
C VAL A 159 6.57 -7.08 -3.27
N TRP A 160 7.33 -6.11 -2.75
CA TRP A 160 7.71 -4.90 -3.49
C TRP A 160 8.41 -5.16 -4.83
N SER A 161 9.15 -6.25 -4.94
CA SER A 161 9.97 -6.53 -6.12
C SER A 161 9.18 -7.00 -7.33
N HIS A 162 7.85 -7.17 -7.24
CA HIS A 162 7.05 -7.36 -8.46
C HIS A 162 7.07 -6.15 -9.39
N HIS A 163 7.41 -4.97 -8.88
CA HIS A 163 7.63 -3.78 -9.71
C HIS A 163 8.98 -3.81 -10.45
N MET A 164 9.72 -4.90 -10.33
CA MET A 164 11.11 -5.01 -10.75
C MET A 164 11.34 -6.28 -11.58
N TYR A 165 10.30 -6.95 -12.11
CA TYR A 165 10.49 -8.25 -12.78
C TYR A 165 11.45 -8.22 -13.98
N ILE A 166 11.58 -7.07 -14.65
CA ILE A 166 12.41 -6.89 -15.84
C ILE A 166 13.86 -6.46 -15.54
N ILE A 167 14.26 -6.30 -14.28
CA ILE A 167 15.63 -5.85 -13.94
C ILE A 167 16.69 -6.96 -14.07
N GLY A 168 16.27 -8.19 -14.37
CA GLY A 168 17.16 -9.36 -14.43
C GLY A 168 17.35 -10.08 -13.09
N MET A 169 16.35 -10.07 -12.20
CA MET A 169 16.36 -10.93 -11.01
C MET A 169 16.43 -12.43 -11.38
N ASP A 170 16.99 -13.24 -10.49
CA ASP A 170 17.02 -14.70 -10.63
C ASP A 170 15.60 -15.30 -10.64
N ILE A 171 15.49 -16.52 -11.16
CA ILE A 171 14.20 -17.18 -11.37
C ILE A 171 13.49 -17.43 -10.03
N ASP A 172 14.23 -17.86 -9.00
CA ASP A 172 13.66 -18.21 -7.70
C ASP A 172 13.07 -16.98 -7.01
N SER A 173 13.79 -15.85 -7.05
CA SER A 173 13.27 -14.56 -6.57
C SER A 173 11.99 -14.16 -7.30
N ARG A 174 11.94 -14.25 -8.64
CA ARG A 174 10.73 -13.90 -9.40
C ARG A 174 9.55 -14.80 -9.09
N VAL A 175 9.78 -16.11 -8.94
CA VAL A 175 8.74 -17.07 -8.54
C VAL A 175 8.24 -16.75 -7.13
N TYR A 176 9.13 -16.44 -6.19
CA TYR A 176 8.75 -16.00 -4.84
C TYR A 176 7.86 -14.74 -4.89
N TYR A 177 8.31 -13.67 -5.54
CA TYR A 177 7.54 -12.43 -5.59
C TYR A 177 6.21 -12.59 -6.33
N MET A 178 6.14 -13.41 -7.38
CA MET A 178 4.90 -13.76 -8.07
C MET A 178 3.91 -14.44 -7.12
N THR A 179 4.34 -15.53 -6.49
CA THR A 179 3.49 -16.31 -5.59
C THR A 179 3.03 -15.49 -4.37
N ALA A 180 3.94 -14.75 -3.74
CA ALA A 180 3.62 -13.88 -2.62
C ALA A 180 2.63 -12.76 -3.01
N THR A 181 2.78 -12.16 -4.20
CA THR A 181 1.86 -11.12 -4.68
C THR A 181 0.47 -11.68 -4.95
N MET A 182 0.38 -12.85 -5.59
CA MET A 182 -0.90 -13.52 -5.88
C MET A 182 -1.67 -13.88 -4.60
N ILE A 183 -0.98 -14.23 -3.52
CA ILE A 183 -1.61 -14.55 -2.22
C ILE A 183 -2.44 -13.36 -1.69
N ILE A 184 -2.07 -12.11 -2.00
CA ILE A 184 -2.81 -10.92 -1.53
C ILE A 184 -4.24 -10.86 -2.10
N ALA A 185 -4.52 -11.55 -3.21
CA ALA A 185 -5.88 -11.63 -3.74
C ALA A 185 -6.84 -12.35 -2.79
N VAL A 186 -6.36 -13.28 -1.94
CA VAL A 186 -7.19 -14.02 -0.99
C VAL A 186 -7.81 -13.11 0.08
N PRO A 187 -7.05 -12.36 0.91
CA PRO A 187 -7.63 -11.44 1.89
C PRO A 187 -8.43 -10.31 1.23
N THR A 188 -8.04 -9.87 0.04
CA THR A 188 -8.79 -8.88 -0.74
C THR A 188 -10.16 -9.42 -1.15
N GLY A 189 -10.20 -10.66 -1.65
CA GLY A 189 -11.43 -11.38 -1.97
C GLY A 189 -12.34 -11.55 -0.77
N ILE A 190 -11.81 -11.94 0.40
CA ILE A 190 -12.57 -12.05 1.65
C ILE A 190 -13.33 -10.76 1.96
N LYS A 191 -12.71 -9.60 1.75
CA LYS A 191 -13.34 -8.29 1.99
C LYS A 191 -14.45 -7.99 0.99
N ILE A 192 -14.21 -8.24 -0.30
CA ILE A 192 -15.21 -8.06 -1.36
C ILE A 192 -16.43 -8.96 -1.11
N TYR A 193 -16.23 -10.25 -0.83
CA TYR A 193 -17.32 -11.17 -0.51
C TYR A 193 -18.06 -10.76 0.75
N SER A 194 -17.35 -10.33 1.79
CA SER A 194 -17.96 -9.81 3.02
C SER A 194 -18.86 -8.60 2.74
N TRP A 195 -18.41 -7.65 1.90
CA TRP A 195 -19.23 -6.50 1.51
C TRP A 195 -20.49 -6.92 0.78
N LEU A 196 -20.40 -7.81 -0.20
CA LEU A 196 -21.55 -8.31 -0.95
C LEU A 196 -22.57 -9.03 -0.04
N LEU A 197 -22.10 -9.89 0.88
CA LEU A 197 -22.95 -10.57 1.85
C LEU A 197 -23.55 -9.60 2.88
N THR A 198 -22.84 -8.52 3.22
CA THR A 198 -23.38 -7.46 4.09
C THR A 198 -24.50 -6.70 3.39
N ILE A 199 -24.41 -6.46 2.08
CA ILE A 199 -25.47 -5.82 1.29
C ILE A 199 -26.67 -6.76 1.08
N ASN A 200 -26.45 -8.08 1.05
CA ASN A 200 -27.53 -9.05 0.82
C ASN A 200 -28.65 -8.96 1.88
N GLY A 201 -29.90 -9.07 1.43
CA GLY A 201 -31.11 -8.99 2.27
C GLY A 201 -31.52 -7.57 2.67
N PHE A 202 -30.83 -6.54 2.19
CA PHE A 202 -31.21 -5.14 2.42
C PHE A 202 -32.18 -4.62 1.35
N LYS A 203 -33.15 -3.79 1.76
CA LYS A 203 -34.02 -3.06 0.83
C LYS A 203 -33.26 -1.91 0.19
N ILE A 204 -32.74 -2.16 -1.01
CA ILE A 204 -31.93 -1.20 -1.79
C ILE A 204 -32.65 0.14 -1.92
N LYS A 205 -31.98 1.22 -1.49
CA LYS A 205 -32.35 2.60 -1.79
C LYS A 205 -31.32 3.16 -2.76
N PHE A 206 -31.75 3.49 -3.98
CA PHE A 206 -30.89 4.07 -5.00
C PHE A 206 -30.55 5.52 -4.66
N ASN A 207 -29.46 5.73 -3.94
CA ASN A 207 -28.90 7.04 -3.63
C ASN A 207 -27.43 7.13 -4.08
N SER A 208 -26.82 8.31 -3.96
CA SER A 208 -25.42 8.54 -4.35
C SER A 208 -24.43 7.60 -3.65
N MET A 209 -24.65 7.31 -2.36
CA MET A 209 -23.83 6.38 -1.58
C MET A 209 -23.91 4.95 -2.14
N PHE A 210 -25.10 4.47 -2.49
CA PHE A 210 -25.29 3.15 -3.09
C PHE A 210 -24.51 3.01 -4.40
N PHE A 211 -24.66 3.98 -5.31
CA PHE A 211 -23.94 3.96 -6.58
C PHE A 211 -22.42 4.00 -6.38
N TRP A 212 -21.91 4.84 -5.47
CA TRP A 212 -20.49 4.87 -5.15
C TRP A 212 -19.96 3.54 -4.63
N ILE A 213 -20.68 2.89 -3.71
CA ILE A 213 -20.27 1.60 -3.14
C ILE A 213 -20.24 0.50 -4.21
N ILE A 214 -21.30 0.37 -5.01
CA ILE A 214 -21.36 -0.68 -6.04
C ILE A 214 -20.32 -0.42 -7.13
N SER A 215 -20.14 0.83 -7.58
CA SER A 215 -19.10 1.20 -8.52
C SER A 215 -17.70 0.96 -7.96
N PHE A 216 -17.46 1.26 -6.68
CA PHE A 216 -16.20 0.95 -6.01
C PHE A 216 -15.94 -0.57 -6.04
N ILE A 217 -16.90 -1.40 -5.61
CA ILE A 217 -16.72 -2.86 -5.59
C ILE A 217 -16.44 -3.38 -7.00
N PHE A 218 -17.17 -2.91 -8.00
CA PHE A 218 -16.98 -3.33 -9.39
C PHE A 218 -15.63 -2.88 -9.99
N MET A 219 -15.29 -1.60 -9.90
CA MET A 219 -14.03 -1.09 -10.46
C MET A 219 -12.82 -1.64 -9.73
N PHE A 220 -12.92 -1.78 -8.40
CA PHE A 220 -11.85 -2.35 -7.59
C PHE A 220 -11.63 -3.84 -7.91
N THR A 221 -12.70 -4.61 -8.12
CA THR A 221 -12.58 -6.02 -8.53
C THR A 221 -11.96 -6.15 -9.93
N MET A 222 -12.40 -5.35 -10.90
CA MET A 222 -11.80 -5.34 -12.24
C MET A 222 -10.32 -4.98 -12.21
N GLY A 223 -9.95 -3.90 -11.50
CA GLY A 223 -8.55 -3.52 -11.31
C GLY A 223 -7.73 -4.62 -10.62
N GLY A 224 -8.28 -5.26 -9.59
CA GLY A 224 -7.64 -6.38 -8.90
C GLY A 224 -7.40 -7.60 -9.79
N LEU A 225 -8.34 -7.93 -10.68
CA LEU A 225 -8.18 -9.01 -11.66
C LEU A 225 -7.07 -8.71 -12.66
N THR A 226 -6.99 -7.47 -13.16
CA THR A 226 -5.86 -7.07 -14.03
C THR A 226 -4.54 -7.06 -13.27
N GLY A 227 -4.54 -6.69 -11.98
CA GLY A 227 -3.36 -6.76 -11.12
C GLY A 227 -2.87 -8.19 -10.89
N LEU A 228 -3.77 -9.18 -10.83
CA LEU A 228 -3.41 -10.60 -10.78
C LEU A 228 -2.68 -11.06 -12.05
N ILE A 229 -3.10 -10.56 -13.22
CA ILE A 229 -2.41 -10.82 -14.49
C ILE A 229 -0.98 -10.23 -14.43
N LEU A 230 -0.84 -8.97 -14.02
CA LEU A 230 0.47 -8.31 -13.87
C LEU A 230 1.35 -8.91 -12.77
N SER A 231 0.76 -9.56 -11.76
CA SER A 231 1.55 -10.24 -10.73
C SER A 231 2.34 -11.43 -11.26
N ASN A 232 1.98 -11.97 -12.43
CA ASN A 232 2.68 -13.06 -13.09
C ASN A 232 3.91 -12.55 -13.83
N TYR A 233 5.11 -12.90 -13.35
CA TYR A 233 6.36 -12.41 -13.94
C TYR A 233 6.55 -12.83 -15.40
N ILE A 234 5.98 -13.95 -15.86
CA ILE A 234 6.08 -14.41 -17.25
C ILE A 234 5.28 -13.48 -18.16
N LEU A 235 4.09 -13.07 -17.71
CA LEU A 235 3.25 -12.13 -18.45
C LEU A 235 3.80 -10.71 -18.36
N ASP A 236 4.31 -10.32 -17.18
CA ASP A 236 4.83 -8.98 -16.95
C ASP A 236 6.06 -8.67 -17.81
N ILE A 237 6.87 -9.66 -18.21
CA ILE A 237 7.95 -9.45 -19.20
C ILE A 237 7.46 -8.72 -20.46
N ASN A 238 6.22 -8.97 -20.89
CA ASN A 238 5.64 -8.34 -22.07
C ASN A 238 4.75 -7.14 -21.75
N LEU A 239 4.38 -6.92 -20.48
CA LEU A 239 3.37 -5.95 -20.06
C LEU A 239 3.92 -4.81 -19.16
N HIS A 240 5.18 -4.90 -18.73
CA HIS A 240 5.84 -3.98 -17.80
C HIS A 240 5.95 -2.53 -18.32
#